data_AF-A0A093XYQ0-F1
#
_entry.id   AF-A0A093XYQ0-F1
#
_cell.length_a   1.000
_cell.length_b   1.000
_cell.length_c   1.000
_cell.angle_alpha   90.00
_cell.angle_beta   90.00
_cell.angle_gamma   90.00
#
_symmetry.space_group_name_H-M   'P 1'
#
loop_
_entity.id
_entity.type
_entity.pdbx_description
1 polymer ?
#
loop_
_entity_poly.entity_id
_entity_poly.type
_entity_poly.pdbx_seq_one_letter_code
_entity_poly.pdbx_strand_id
1 'polypeptide(L)'
;MLADAHDQHLAPRESEAESWLDTWVSKDIMLDMEPETREVEVFELQKLDSRGEWEPWLYSASPYDPLAAPRIANERPRGTQFFEDVAPPRDWEWSEKKWNLDLWSREWVEERIITGVEVETEGERWVYDILYENSNPEPGVLHEGKGKVSQKPQPTWEEGVEGEGKKGQWRRRRWVRLVKRVVVTKSPGEG
;
A
#
# COMPACT_ATOMS: atom_id res chain seq x y z
N MET A 1 -3.16 68.41 -18.33
CA MET A 1 -1.87 68.47 -17.59
C MET A 1 -1.77 67.40 -16.51
N LEU A 2 -2.67 67.31 -15.52
CA LEU A 2 -2.65 66.21 -14.54
C LEU A 2 -3.15 64.87 -15.11
N ALA A 3 -4.20 64.89 -15.95
CA ALA A 3 -4.73 63.69 -16.61
C ALA A 3 -3.72 63.06 -17.60
N ASP A 4 -3.04 63.89 -18.40
CA ASP A 4 -2.04 63.43 -19.37
C ASP A 4 -0.84 62.72 -18.71
N ALA A 5 -0.46 63.13 -17.49
CA ALA A 5 0.62 62.50 -16.74
C ALA A 5 0.22 61.12 -16.19
N HIS A 6 -1.06 60.94 -15.84
CA HIS A 6 -1.61 59.65 -15.39
C HIS A 6 -1.67 58.66 -16.55
N ASP A 7 -2.22 59.06 -17.70
CA ASP A 7 -2.32 58.21 -18.89
C ASP A 7 -0.94 57.81 -19.46
N GLN A 8 0.06 58.71 -19.39
CA GLN A 8 1.40 58.43 -19.92
C GLN A 8 2.26 57.53 -19.02
N HIS A 9 2.08 57.58 -17.69
CA HIS A 9 3.03 56.97 -16.74
C HIS A 9 2.43 55.93 -15.79
N LEU A 10 1.14 56.01 -15.48
CA LEU A 10 0.47 55.13 -14.53
C LEU A 10 -0.33 54.05 -15.25
N ALA A 11 -1.13 54.40 -16.25
CA ALA A 11 -1.95 53.44 -17.02
C ALA A 11 -1.15 52.25 -17.63
N PRO A 12 0.08 52.41 -18.16
CA PRO A 12 0.85 51.28 -18.68
C PRO A 12 1.34 50.33 -17.58
N ARG A 13 1.53 50.84 -16.36
CA ARG A 13 2.03 50.09 -15.20
C ARG A 13 0.92 49.48 -14.36
N GLU A 14 -0.31 49.97 -14.51
CA GLU A 14 -1.50 49.43 -13.83
C GLU A 14 -1.78 48.00 -14.28
N SER A 15 -1.74 47.71 -15.59
CA SER A 15 -1.96 46.35 -16.08
C SER A 15 -0.88 45.36 -15.61
N GLU A 16 0.39 45.79 -15.58
CA GLU A 16 1.49 44.98 -15.04
C GLU A 16 1.31 44.73 -13.54
N ALA A 17 0.95 45.78 -12.78
CA ALA A 17 0.69 45.68 -11.34
C ALA A 17 -0.53 44.80 -11.02
N GLU A 18 -1.62 44.91 -11.79
CA GLU A 18 -2.81 44.06 -11.67
C GLU A 18 -2.46 42.59 -11.93
N SER A 19 -1.70 42.30 -12.98
CA SER A 19 -1.27 40.93 -13.29
C SER A 19 -0.38 40.35 -12.19
N TRP A 20 0.50 41.17 -11.61
CA TRP A 20 1.37 40.78 -10.50
C TRP A 20 0.57 40.54 -9.22
N LEU A 21 -0.40 41.40 -8.91
CA LEU A 21 -1.29 41.25 -7.77
C LEU A 21 -2.20 40.02 -7.92
N ASP A 22 -2.80 39.80 -9.10
CA ASP A 22 -3.64 38.63 -9.36
C ASP A 22 -2.86 37.32 -9.26
N THR A 23 -1.62 37.32 -9.75
CA THR A 23 -0.69 36.19 -9.58
C THR A 23 -0.35 35.96 -8.10
N TRP A 24 -0.13 37.03 -7.33
CA TRP A 24 0.17 36.96 -5.91
C TRP A 24 -1.04 36.47 -5.10
N VAL A 25 -2.23 37.03 -5.35
CA VAL A 25 -3.49 36.63 -4.70
C VAL A 25 -3.86 35.18 -5.06
N SER A 26 -3.73 34.79 -6.32
CA SER A 26 -3.97 33.40 -6.73
C SER A 26 -3.00 32.43 -6.04
N LYS A 27 -1.74 32.83 -5.85
CA LYS A 27 -0.75 32.04 -5.12
C LYS A 27 -1.04 31.97 -3.62
N ASP A 28 -1.58 33.05 -3.03
CA ASP A 28 -1.96 33.15 -1.61
C ASP A 28 -3.21 32.31 -1.32
N ILE A 29 -4.25 32.40 -2.15
CA ILE A 29 -5.48 31.57 -2.06
C ILE A 29 -5.14 30.08 -2.21
N MET A 30 -4.18 29.74 -3.07
CA MET A 30 -3.72 28.35 -3.19
C MET A 30 -2.94 27.86 -1.96
N LEU A 31 -2.40 28.76 -1.13
CA LEU A 31 -1.70 28.42 0.10
C LEU A 31 -2.66 28.08 1.26
N ASP A 32 -3.86 28.65 1.25
CA ASP A 32 -4.89 28.45 2.28
C ASP A 32 -5.64 27.11 2.17
N MET A 33 -5.49 26.37 1.06
CA MET A 33 -6.02 25.01 0.95
C MET A 33 -5.05 24.02 1.61
N GLU A 34 -5.48 23.39 2.71
CA GLU A 34 -4.71 22.31 3.32
C GLU A 34 -4.44 21.20 2.29
N PRO A 35 -3.17 20.81 2.07
CA PRO A 35 -2.84 19.77 1.11
C PRO A 35 -3.58 18.48 1.45
N GLU A 36 -4.19 17.86 0.43
CA GLU A 36 -4.89 16.60 0.59
C GLU A 36 -3.97 15.56 1.25
N THR A 37 -4.42 14.95 2.34
CA THR A 37 -3.71 13.88 3.02
C THR A 37 -4.39 12.54 2.74
N ARG A 38 -3.58 11.50 2.54
CA ARG A 38 -4.06 10.13 2.37
C ARG A 38 -3.18 9.16 3.14
N GLU A 39 -3.77 8.07 3.59
CA GLU A 39 -3.02 6.90 4.04
C GLU A 39 -2.66 6.03 2.84
N VAL A 40 -1.41 5.58 2.79
CA VAL A 40 -0.96 4.54 1.86
C VAL A 40 -0.48 3.33 2.63
N GLU A 41 -0.54 2.18 1.96
CA GLU A 41 -0.17 0.89 2.52
C GLU A 41 0.92 0.21 1.70
N VAL A 42 1.70 -0.62 2.38
CA VAL A 42 2.63 -1.57 1.78
C VAL A 42 2.58 -2.88 2.58
N PHE A 43 2.75 -4.00 1.90
CA PHE A 43 2.74 -5.32 2.50
C PHE A 43 4.16 -5.87 2.54
N GLU A 44 4.62 -6.20 3.73
CA GLU A 44 5.84 -6.99 3.91
C GLU A 44 5.51 -8.45 3.67
N LEU A 45 6.15 -9.05 2.66
CA LEU A 45 5.94 -10.44 2.29
C LEU A 45 7.12 -11.28 2.77
N GLN A 46 6.79 -12.39 3.42
CA GLN A 46 7.77 -13.40 3.82
C GLN A 46 7.35 -14.78 3.33
N LYS A 47 8.35 -15.60 2.99
CA LYS A 47 8.16 -16.96 2.51
C LYS A 47 8.83 -17.95 3.46
N LEU A 48 8.15 -19.05 3.74
CA LEU A 48 8.71 -20.15 4.52
C LEU A 48 9.75 -20.87 3.68
N ASP A 49 10.95 -21.03 4.22
CA ASP A 49 12.04 -21.76 3.57
C ASP A 49 11.92 -23.28 3.81
N SER A 50 12.86 -24.04 3.24
CA SER A 50 12.93 -25.50 3.43
C SER A 50 13.24 -25.95 4.87
N ARG A 51 13.70 -25.04 5.73
CA ARG A 51 14.06 -25.28 7.13
C ARG A 51 12.92 -24.97 8.09
N GLY A 52 11.84 -24.35 7.59
CA GLY A 52 10.71 -23.89 8.39
C GLY A 52 10.89 -22.49 8.98
N GLU A 53 11.87 -21.73 8.48
CA GLU A 53 12.13 -20.35 8.88
C GLU A 53 11.50 -19.37 7.89
N TRP A 54 11.04 -18.23 8.39
CA TRP A 54 10.43 -17.19 7.55
C TRP A 54 11.50 -16.26 6.98
N GLU A 55 11.67 -16.28 5.67
CA GLU A 55 12.62 -15.44 4.96
C GLU A 55 11.97 -14.15 4.43
N PRO A 56 12.61 -12.97 4.60
CA PRO A 56 12.14 -11.73 4.00
C PRO A 56 12.19 -11.82 2.47
N TRP A 57 11.10 -11.44 1.81
CA TRP A 57 11.02 -11.56 0.36
C TRP A 57 11.03 -10.20 -0.35
N LEU A 58 10.03 -9.35 -0.07
CA LEU A 58 9.92 -7.98 -0.59
C LEU A 58 8.75 -7.22 0.07
N TYR A 59 8.76 -5.90 -0.10
CA TYR A 59 7.68 -4.98 0.21
C TYR A 59 6.89 -4.66 -1.07
N SER A 60 5.59 -4.92 -1.07
CA SER A 60 4.72 -4.83 -2.25
C SER A 60 3.47 -3.99 -1.98
N ALA A 61 2.96 -3.29 -2.99
CA ALA A 61 1.66 -2.60 -2.90
C ALA A 61 0.46 -3.56 -2.88
N SER A 62 0.68 -4.83 -3.23
CA SER A 62 -0.32 -5.91 -3.17
C SER A 62 0.00 -6.88 -2.02
N PRO A 63 -1.02 -7.39 -1.30
CA PRO A 63 -0.83 -8.39 -0.24
C PRO A 63 -0.35 -9.74 -0.76
N TYR A 64 -0.37 -9.97 -2.08
CA TYR A 64 0.01 -11.24 -2.70
C TYR A 64 -0.73 -12.43 -2.06
N ASP A 65 -2.04 -12.25 -1.85
CA ASP A 65 -2.94 -13.23 -1.26
C ASP A 65 -3.18 -14.42 -2.21
N PRO A 66 -3.76 -15.53 -1.72
CA PRO A 66 -3.98 -16.75 -2.51
C PRO A 66 -4.74 -16.54 -3.82
N LEU A 67 -5.61 -15.53 -3.90
CA LEU A 67 -6.45 -15.23 -5.06
C LEU A 67 -5.90 -14.09 -5.94
N ALA A 68 -4.77 -13.50 -5.57
CA ALA A 68 -4.14 -12.46 -6.37
C ALA A 68 -3.75 -13.00 -7.75
N ALA A 69 -4.02 -12.25 -8.82
CA ALA A 69 -3.63 -12.63 -10.19
C ALA A 69 -2.16 -13.07 -10.34
N PRO A 70 -1.15 -12.32 -9.83
CA PRO A 70 0.24 -12.78 -9.91
C PRO A 70 0.49 -14.05 -9.08
N ARG A 71 -0.24 -14.27 -7.99
CA ARG A 71 -0.15 -15.51 -7.21
C ARG A 71 -0.65 -16.70 -8.01
N ILE A 72 -1.81 -16.56 -8.66
CA ILE A 72 -2.42 -17.60 -9.51
C ILE A 72 -1.53 -17.89 -10.73
N ALA A 73 -0.88 -16.88 -11.29
CA ALA A 73 0.01 -16.99 -12.43
C ALA A 73 1.44 -17.45 -12.07
N ASN A 74 1.76 -17.65 -10.79
CA ASN A 74 3.12 -17.90 -10.29
C ASN A 74 4.14 -16.82 -10.72
N GLU A 75 3.68 -15.59 -10.81
CA GLU A 75 4.49 -14.42 -11.11
C GLU A 75 5.00 -13.76 -9.83
N ARG A 76 6.22 -13.22 -9.88
CA ARG A 76 6.78 -12.46 -8.77
C ARG A 76 6.01 -11.13 -8.61
N PRO A 77 5.52 -10.76 -7.41
CA PRO A 77 4.91 -9.48 -7.17
C PRO A 77 5.94 -8.35 -7.30
N ARG A 78 5.43 -7.18 -7.66
CA ARG A 78 6.24 -5.97 -7.83
C ARG A 78 6.48 -5.31 -6.48
N GLY A 79 7.69 -4.82 -6.27
CA GLY A 79 8.06 -4.23 -5.00
C GLY A 79 9.55 -3.99 -4.84
N THR A 80 9.96 -3.66 -3.62
CA THR A 80 11.35 -3.41 -3.23
C THR A 80 11.80 -4.41 -2.17
N GLN A 81 13.11 -4.64 -2.05
CA GLN A 81 13.62 -5.57 -1.02
C GLN A 81 13.74 -4.91 0.34
N PHE A 82 14.07 -3.62 0.36
CA PHE A 82 14.27 -2.87 1.58
C PHE A 82 13.14 -1.87 1.81
N PHE A 83 12.90 -1.58 3.08
CA PHE A 83 11.84 -0.69 3.51
C PHE A 83 12.17 0.77 3.21
N GLU A 84 13.45 1.14 3.22
CA GLU A 84 13.90 2.48 2.84
C GLU A 84 13.66 2.81 1.36
N ASP A 85 13.56 1.78 0.52
CA ASP A 85 13.35 1.95 -0.92
C ASP A 85 11.88 2.21 -1.29
N VAL A 86 10.94 2.09 -0.33
CA VAL A 86 9.52 2.35 -0.59
C VAL A 86 9.31 3.86 -0.82
N ALA A 87 8.98 4.21 -2.05
CA ALA A 87 8.71 5.58 -2.48
C ALA A 87 7.22 5.95 -2.32
N PRO A 88 6.89 7.24 -2.09
CA PRO A 88 5.51 7.68 -2.11
C PRO A 88 4.94 7.55 -3.54
N PRO A 89 3.61 7.51 -3.71
CA PRO A 89 3.00 7.53 -5.03
C PRO A 89 3.39 8.77 -5.85
N ARG A 90 3.26 8.69 -7.17
CA ARG A 90 3.53 9.83 -8.06
C ARG A 90 2.69 11.04 -7.67
N ASP A 91 3.31 12.21 -7.58
CA ASP A 91 2.68 13.49 -7.19
C ASP A 91 2.28 13.57 -5.70
N TRP A 92 2.80 12.66 -4.87
CA TRP A 92 2.66 12.65 -3.41
C TRP A 92 4.02 12.69 -2.73
N GLU A 93 4.05 13.21 -1.50
CA GLU A 93 5.22 13.17 -0.63
C GLU A 93 4.85 12.62 0.76
N TRP A 94 5.83 12.07 1.47
CA TRP A 94 5.62 11.58 2.84
C TRP A 94 5.25 12.73 3.78
N SER A 95 4.11 12.61 4.47
CA SER A 95 3.70 13.54 5.52
C SER A 95 4.39 13.23 6.84
N GLU A 96 4.61 11.94 7.11
CA GLU A 96 5.22 11.42 8.34
C GLU A 96 6.62 10.86 8.10
N LYS A 97 7.39 10.64 9.17
CA LYS A 97 8.78 10.10 9.09
C LYS A 97 8.86 8.58 9.16
N LYS A 98 7.85 7.92 9.71
CA LYS A 98 7.89 6.49 10.04
C LYS A 98 6.66 5.80 9.47
N TRP A 99 6.83 4.54 9.12
CA TRP A 99 5.72 3.65 8.89
C TRP A 99 5.20 3.11 10.20
N ASN A 100 3.90 2.81 10.23
CA ASN A 100 3.22 2.21 11.36
C ASN A 100 2.73 0.82 10.96
N LEU A 101 2.91 -0.15 11.85
CA LEU A 101 2.31 -1.47 11.66
C LEU A 101 0.80 -1.33 11.81
N ASP A 102 0.04 -1.87 10.85
CA ASP A 102 -1.40 -1.91 10.96
C ASP A 102 -1.83 -2.98 11.97
N LEU A 103 -2.43 -2.51 13.05
CA LEU A 103 -2.92 -3.35 14.12
C LEU A 103 -4.25 -4.03 13.75
N TRP A 104 -5.00 -3.52 12.77
CA TRP A 104 -6.32 -4.03 12.45
C TRP A 104 -6.30 -5.02 11.29
N SER A 105 -5.44 -6.04 11.41
CA SER A 105 -5.23 -6.96 10.29
C SER A 105 -6.46 -7.76 9.86
N ARG A 106 -7.43 -7.93 10.76
CA ARG A 106 -8.73 -8.54 10.45
C ARG A 106 -9.57 -7.66 9.53
N GLU A 107 -9.58 -6.34 9.75
CA GLU A 107 -10.44 -5.40 9.03
C GLU A 107 -10.07 -5.36 7.54
N TRP A 108 -8.79 -5.18 7.22
CA TRP A 108 -8.38 -5.10 5.81
C TRP A 108 -8.53 -6.43 5.05
N VAL A 109 -8.43 -7.57 5.75
CA VAL A 109 -8.68 -8.91 5.19
C VAL A 109 -10.15 -9.10 4.87
N GLU A 110 -11.03 -8.74 5.79
CA GLU A 110 -12.49 -8.82 5.63
C GLU A 110 -13.00 -7.87 4.54
N GLU A 111 -12.56 -6.61 4.55
CA GLU A 111 -12.95 -5.60 3.55
C GLU A 111 -12.59 -6.00 2.12
N ARG A 112 -11.43 -6.65 1.94
CA ARG A 112 -10.94 -7.13 0.64
C ARG A 112 -11.41 -8.54 0.30
N ILE A 113 -12.21 -9.17 1.17
CA ILE A 113 -12.76 -10.51 0.99
C ILE A 113 -11.64 -11.53 0.71
N ILE A 114 -10.53 -11.42 1.45
CA ILE A 114 -9.40 -12.33 1.29
C ILE A 114 -9.73 -13.63 2.02
N THR A 115 -9.71 -14.74 1.27
CA THR A 115 -10.04 -16.07 1.79
C THR A 115 -8.81 -16.97 1.77
N GLY A 116 -8.86 -18.08 2.53
CA GLY A 116 -7.74 -19.02 2.65
C GLY A 116 -6.57 -18.47 3.44
N VAL A 117 -6.83 -17.57 4.38
CA VAL A 117 -5.82 -16.98 5.25
C VAL A 117 -6.22 -17.06 6.73
N GLU A 118 -5.22 -17.17 7.59
CA GLU A 118 -5.34 -17.10 9.05
C GLU A 118 -4.74 -15.77 9.54
N VAL A 119 -5.48 -15.00 10.34
CA VAL A 119 -5.07 -13.68 10.82
C VAL A 119 -4.57 -13.79 12.27
N GLU A 120 -3.31 -13.42 12.51
CA GLU A 120 -2.76 -13.27 13.85
C GLU A 120 -3.36 -12.04 14.52
N THR A 121 -4.16 -12.24 15.56
CA THR A 121 -4.86 -11.19 16.32
C THR A 121 -3.96 -10.55 17.39
N GLU A 122 -2.91 -11.26 17.83
CA GLU A 122 -1.92 -10.80 18.79
C GLU A 122 -0.53 -10.64 18.14
N GLY A 123 0.49 -10.18 18.87
CA GLY A 123 1.87 -10.15 18.38
C GLY A 123 2.13 -9.19 17.22
N GLU A 124 2.67 -9.73 16.12
CA GLU A 124 3.19 -8.95 14.98
C GLU A 124 2.19 -8.77 13.84
N ARG A 125 0.93 -9.24 14.02
CA ARG A 125 -0.19 -9.04 13.09
C ARG A 125 0.07 -9.60 11.70
N TRP A 126 0.66 -10.80 11.65
CA TRP A 126 0.83 -11.54 10.41
C TRP A 126 -0.48 -12.13 9.93
N VAL A 127 -0.63 -12.21 8.61
CA VAL A 127 -1.71 -12.95 7.94
C VAL A 127 -1.06 -14.09 7.17
N TYR A 128 -1.33 -15.34 7.57
CA TYR A 128 -0.73 -16.56 7.03
C TYR A 128 -1.61 -17.20 5.98
N ASP A 129 -1.04 -17.78 4.93
CA ASP A 129 -1.79 -18.66 4.03
C ASP A 129 -2.24 -19.89 4.82
N ILE A 130 -3.42 -20.43 4.52
CA ILE A 130 -3.84 -21.73 5.04
C ILE A 130 -3.42 -22.82 4.04
N LEU A 131 -2.72 -23.84 4.52
CA LEU A 131 -2.44 -25.05 3.75
C LEU A 131 -3.63 -26.01 3.87
N TYR A 132 -4.34 -26.23 2.77
CA TYR A 132 -5.39 -27.25 2.73
C TYR A 132 -4.75 -28.64 2.60
N GLU A 133 -5.26 -29.62 3.32
CA GLU A 133 -4.72 -30.99 3.33
C GLU A 133 -4.78 -31.68 1.94
N ASN A 134 -5.60 -31.15 1.04
CA ASN A 134 -5.74 -31.60 -0.36
C ASN A 134 -5.06 -30.69 -1.39
N SER A 135 -4.43 -29.58 -0.99
CA SER A 135 -3.63 -28.76 -1.93
C SER A 135 -2.32 -29.49 -2.20
N ASN A 136 -2.18 -30.02 -3.42
CA ASN A 136 -0.97 -30.66 -3.90
C ASN A 136 0.21 -29.69 -3.64
N PRO A 137 1.25 -30.07 -2.88
CA PRO A 137 2.39 -29.20 -2.66
C PRO A 137 2.98 -28.84 -4.03
N GLU A 138 3.31 -27.56 -4.22
CA GLU A 138 4.08 -27.16 -5.41
C GLU A 138 5.33 -28.05 -5.53
N PRO A 139 5.72 -28.43 -6.76
CA PRO A 139 6.82 -29.36 -6.98
C PRO A 139 8.12 -28.76 -6.42
N GLY A 140 8.54 -29.23 -5.24
CA GLY A 140 9.72 -28.73 -4.54
C GLY A 140 9.83 -29.08 -3.06
N VAL A 141 8.75 -29.54 -2.40
CA VAL A 141 8.79 -29.92 -0.98
C VAL A 141 8.48 -31.41 -0.82
N LEU A 142 9.51 -32.23 -0.63
CA LEU A 142 9.37 -33.61 -0.20
C LEU A 142 9.06 -33.64 1.31
N HIS A 143 7.80 -33.85 1.67
CA HIS A 143 7.44 -34.27 3.02
C HIS A 143 7.25 -35.79 3.04
N GLU A 144 8.19 -36.52 3.65
CA GLU A 144 7.99 -37.92 4.02
C GLU A 144 7.05 -37.99 5.23
N GLY A 145 5.79 -38.37 4.98
CA GLY A 145 4.80 -38.63 6.00
C GLY A 145 3.83 -39.72 5.55
N LYS A 146 4.09 -40.96 5.98
CA LYS A 146 3.17 -42.08 5.80
C LYS A 146 1.91 -41.88 6.66
N GLY A 147 0.74 -41.84 6.03
CA GLY A 147 -0.54 -41.93 6.72
C GLY A 147 -1.71 -42.08 5.76
N LYS A 148 -2.30 -43.27 5.68
CA LYS A 148 -3.61 -43.49 5.03
C LYS A 148 -4.72 -43.09 6.00
N VAL A 149 -5.53 -42.09 5.66
CA VAL A 149 -6.91 -41.99 6.17
C VAL A 149 -7.81 -41.49 5.03
N SER A 150 -8.86 -42.27 4.76
CA SER A 150 -9.97 -41.91 3.88
C SER A 150 -11.10 -41.42 4.77
N GLN A 151 -11.60 -40.19 4.58
CA GLN A 151 -12.98 -39.83 4.92
C GLN A 151 -13.40 -38.50 4.25
N LYS A 152 -14.72 -38.39 4.05
CA LYS A 152 -15.43 -37.52 3.09
C LYS A 152 -15.32 -36.02 3.40
N PRO A 153 -15.46 -35.12 2.40
CA PRO A 153 -15.38 -33.68 2.63
C PRO A 153 -16.63 -33.19 3.38
N GLN A 154 -16.42 -32.64 4.58
CA GLN A 154 -17.36 -31.76 5.28
C GLN A 154 -17.11 -30.32 4.83
N PRO A 155 -18.14 -29.51 4.52
CA PRO A 155 -17.99 -28.09 4.29
C PRO A 155 -17.94 -27.38 5.64
N THR A 156 -16.74 -27.16 6.18
CA THR A 156 -16.57 -26.51 7.48
C THR A 156 -16.52 -24.99 7.32
N TRP A 157 -17.70 -24.37 7.42
CA TRP A 157 -17.87 -23.00 7.93
C TRP A 157 -17.74 -22.96 9.47
N GLU A 158 -16.92 -23.84 10.05
CA GLU A 158 -16.69 -23.88 11.48
C GLU A 158 -15.58 -22.88 11.80
N GLU A 159 -15.92 -21.95 12.68
CA GLU A 159 -15.01 -21.04 13.38
C GLU A 159 -13.94 -21.90 14.06
N GLY A 160 -12.88 -22.20 13.32
CA GLY A 160 -11.78 -23.03 13.79
C GLY A 160 -11.14 -22.38 15.01
N VAL A 161 -10.81 -23.20 15.99
CA VAL A 161 -9.94 -22.83 17.10
C VAL A 161 -8.68 -22.19 16.50
N GLU A 162 -8.36 -20.95 16.89
CA GLU A 162 -7.15 -20.25 16.44
C GLU A 162 -5.95 -21.22 16.53
N GLY A 163 -5.31 -21.52 15.40
CA GLY A 163 -4.10 -22.36 15.35
C GLY A 163 -4.23 -23.81 14.88
N GLU A 164 -5.39 -24.33 14.45
CA GLU A 164 -5.49 -25.72 13.94
C GLU A 164 -5.26 -25.90 12.43
N GLY A 165 -5.17 -24.80 11.66
CA GLY A 165 -4.77 -24.84 10.26
C GLY A 165 -3.26 -25.02 10.11
N LYS A 166 -2.80 -25.95 9.24
CA LYS A 166 -1.38 -25.97 8.86
C LYS A 166 -1.07 -24.66 8.13
N LYS A 167 -0.12 -23.88 8.64
CA LYS A 167 0.33 -22.65 7.98
C LYS A 167 0.93 -22.98 6.61
N GLY A 168 0.54 -22.21 5.60
CA GLY A 168 1.06 -22.26 4.25
C GLY A 168 2.46 -21.64 4.14
N GLN A 169 2.96 -21.54 2.91
CA GLN A 169 4.32 -21.05 2.65
C GLN A 169 4.46 -19.53 2.71
N TRP A 170 3.37 -18.77 2.85
CA TRP A 170 3.39 -17.31 2.78
C TRP A 170 2.77 -16.69 4.01
N ARG A 171 3.35 -15.57 4.41
CA ARG A 171 2.73 -14.62 5.33
C ARG A 171 2.92 -13.20 4.86
N ARG A 172 1.99 -12.33 5.23
CA ARG A 172 2.09 -10.90 4.97
C ARG A 172 1.65 -10.07 6.18
N ARG A 173 2.24 -8.88 6.34
CA ARG A 173 1.73 -7.87 7.28
C ARG A 173 1.68 -6.51 6.61
N ARG A 174 0.70 -5.70 7.00
CA ARG A 174 0.39 -4.40 6.41
C ARG A 174 1.07 -3.29 7.21
N TRP A 175 1.79 -2.43 6.51
CA TRP A 175 2.38 -1.21 7.03
C TRP A 175 1.68 -0.01 6.39
N VAL A 176 1.37 1.01 7.18
CA VAL A 176 0.70 2.23 6.72
C VAL A 176 1.52 3.47 7.02
N ARG A 177 1.36 4.49 6.18
CA ARG A 177 2.00 5.80 6.34
C ARG A 177 1.20 6.88 5.64
N LEU A 178 1.20 8.09 6.19
CA LEU A 178 0.53 9.23 5.57
C LEU A 178 1.38 9.87 4.47
N VAL A 179 0.71 10.24 3.39
CA VAL A 179 1.21 11.08 2.31
C VAL A 179 0.38 12.34 2.21
N LYS A 180 0.99 13.41 1.68
CA LYS A 180 0.31 14.64 1.30
C LYS A 180 0.55 14.95 -0.17
N ARG A 181 -0.45 15.55 -0.82
CA ARG A 181 -0.39 15.87 -2.24
C ARG A 181 0.61 17.00 -2.49
N VAL A 182 1.48 16.82 -3.47
CA VAL A 182 2.41 17.88 -3.88
C VAL A 182 1.64 18.91 -4.71
N VAL A 183 1.68 20.18 -4.29
CA VAL A 183 1.10 21.28 -5.06
C VAL A 183 2.02 21.57 -6.24
N VAL A 184 1.63 21.15 -7.44
CA VAL A 184 2.37 21.47 -8.67
C VAL A 184 2.05 22.91 -9.04
N THR A 185 2.94 23.84 -8.69
CA THR A 185 2.95 25.18 -9.30
C THR A 185 3.40 25.01 -10.74
N LYS A 186 2.45 24.98 -11.69
CA LYS A 186 2.79 25.12 -13.11
C LYS A 186 3.53 26.45 -13.28
N SER A 187 4.77 26.39 -13.78
CA SER A 187 5.47 27.59 -14.21
C SER A 187 4.75 28.16 -15.43
N PRO A 188 4.46 29.47 -15.48
CA PRO A 188 3.81 30.06 -16.64
C PRO A 188 4.84 30.07 -17.79
N GLY A 189 4.72 29.15 -18.75
CA GLY A 189 5.65 29.09 -19.88
C GLY A 189 5.62 27.86 -20.78
N GLU A 190 4.91 26.78 -20.43
CA GLU A 190 4.76 25.62 -21.30
C GLU A 190 3.31 25.45 -21.75
N GLY A 191 3.01 26.05 -22.91
CA GLY A 191 1.80 25.91 -23.70
C GLY A 191 2.14 25.98 -25.18
#